data_AF-A0A644WYM2-F1
#
_entry.id   AF-A0A644WYM2-F1
#
_cell.length_a   1.000
_cell.length_b   1.000
_cell.length_c   1.000
_cell.angle_alpha   90.00
_cell.angle_beta   90.00
_cell.angle_gamma   90.00
#
_symmetry.space_group_name_H-M   'P 1'
#
loop_
_entity.id
_entity.type
_entity.pdbx_description
1 polymer ?
#
loop_
_entity_poly.entity_id
_entity_poly.type
_entity_poly.pdbx_seq_one_letter_code
_entity_poly.pdbx_strand_id
1 'polypeptide(L)'
;MKDYYQKIDAGTFETLEELKAKVAGGNKLIAYSYVYSILFALSIRGFSPAFTDDDELKLRRMRTKYNLISLFFGIWTIPWGLFRTIKAIKSNNRGGINVTDDIMINIDQDSFAARRVRIQKTNQLFAYPDKWDTRSLQKAFEESFEFDYNLRRVVIAMFINVGDDEYPHKVIGLLVQQGYNDYPDKCLTAFKKYYRKNSDFEFVDLSEKSQQNDLLCQQGMTILLRY
;
A
#
# COMPACT_ATOMS: atom_id res chain seq x y z
N MET A 1 14.33 5.52 -8.37
CA MET A 1 13.81 4.94 -7.10
C MET A 1 14.93 4.76 -6.08
N LYS A 2 14.77 5.10 -4.78
CA LYS A 2 15.81 4.78 -3.76
C LYS A 2 15.88 3.26 -3.58
N ASP A 3 17.08 2.68 -3.66
CA ASP A 3 17.27 1.25 -3.46
C ASP A 3 16.82 0.81 -2.06
N TYR A 4 15.68 0.11 -2.02
CA TYR A 4 15.14 -0.45 -0.80
C TYR A 4 15.49 -1.95 -0.73
N TYR A 5 16.17 -2.32 0.36
CA TYR A 5 16.52 -3.72 0.62
C TYR A 5 15.70 -4.23 1.79
N GLN A 6 14.95 -5.30 1.56
CA GLN A 6 14.28 -6.04 2.61
C GLN A 6 15.16 -7.23 3.02
N LYS A 7 15.52 -7.31 4.31
CA LYS A 7 16.23 -8.48 4.84
C LYS A 7 15.24 -9.62 5.07
N ILE A 8 15.66 -10.85 4.84
CA ILE A 8 14.92 -12.05 5.23
C ILE A 8 15.58 -12.63 6.47
N ASP A 9 14.79 -13.06 7.45
CA ASP A 9 15.34 -13.68 8.65
C ASP A 9 16.06 -15.00 8.33
N ALA A 10 17.33 -15.09 8.74
CA ALA A 10 18.24 -16.16 8.32
C ALA A 10 17.90 -17.53 8.93
N GLY A 11 17.17 -17.56 10.05
CA GLY A 11 16.86 -18.78 10.79
C GLY A 11 15.55 -19.46 10.40
N THR A 12 14.91 -19.04 9.30
CA THR A 12 13.51 -19.43 9.02
C THR A 12 13.36 -20.36 7.80
N PHE A 13 14.35 -20.36 6.90
CA PHE A 13 14.31 -21.12 5.64
C PHE A 13 15.72 -21.52 5.23
N GLU A 14 15.91 -22.77 4.83
CA GLU A 14 17.18 -23.29 4.35
C GLU A 14 17.35 -23.07 2.83
N THR A 15 16.26 -23.21 2.06
CA THR A 15 16.27 -23.05 0.60
C THR A 15 15.19 -22.08 0.10
N LEU A 16 15.41 -21.54 -1.10
CA LEU A 16 14.41 -20.68 -1.77
C LEU A 16 13.12 -21.46 -2.08
N GLU A 17 13.23 -22.76 -2.39
CA GLU A 17 12.08 -23.62 -2.64
C GLU A 17 11.24 -23.82 -1.38
N GLU A 18 11.86 -23.99 -0.22
CA GLU A 18 11.16 -24.08 1.06
C GLU A 18 10.40 -22.78 1.38
N LEU A 19 11.03 -21.63 1.14
CA LEU A 19 10.37 -20.32 1.26
C LEU A 19 9.15 -20.24 0.34
N LYS A 20 9.31 -20.60 -0.94
CA LYS A 20 8.20 -20.58 -1.92
C LYS A 20 7.08 -21.54 -1.52
N ALA A 21 7.41 -22.73 -1.04
CA ALA A 21 6.44 -23.73 -0.59
C ALA A 21 5.66 -23.26 0.64
N LYS A 22 6.34 -22.66 1.63
CA LYS A 22 5.67 -22.10 2.82
C LYS A 22 4.72 -20.96 2.46
N VAL A 23 5.13 -20.06 1.56
CA VAL A 23 4.25 -18.99 1.07
C VAL A 23 3.07 -19.56 0.29
N ALA A 24 3.29 -20.56 -0.57
CA ALA A 24 2.22 -21.25 -1.28
C ALA A 24 1.24 -21.98 -0.33
N GLY A 25 1.72 -22.43 0.83
CA GLY A 25 0.91 -22.97 1.93
C GLY A 25 0.09 -21.93 2.70
N GLY A 26 0.23 -20.65 2.37
CA GLY A 26 -0.53 -19.55 2.98
C GLY A 26 0.22 -18.76 4.05
N ASN A 27 1.49 -19.11 4.33
CA ASN A 27 2.29 -18.39 5.32
C ASN A 27 2.67 -17.00 4.80
N LYS A 28 2.71 -16.03 5.71
CA LYS A 28 3.03 -14.62 5.42
C LYS A 28 4.39 -14.25 5.96
N LEU A 29 5.07 -13.40 5.21
CA LEU A 29 6.27 -12.69 5.62
C LEU A 29 5.89 -11.33 6.21
N ILE A 30 6.17 -11.14 7.49
CA ILE A 30 5.83 -9.96 8.27
C ILE A 30 7.09 -9.18 8.61
N ALA A 31 7.09 -7.87 8.32
CA ALA A 31 8.10 -6.93 8.77
C ALA A 31 7.51 -5.93 9.78
N TYR A 32 8.30 -5.57 10.79
CA TYR A 32 7.96 -4.55 11.78
C TYR A 32 8.69 -3.26 11.45
N SER A 33 7.95 -2.16 11.40
CA SER A 33 8.56 -0.85 11.20
C SER A 33 9.16 -0.33 12.51
N TYR A 34 10.31 0.32 12.42
CA TYR A 34 10.90 1.00 13.57
C TYR A 34 11.36 2.41 13.20
N VAL A 35 11.43 3.26 14.20
CA VAL A 35 11.85 4.67 14.05
C VAL A 35 13.03 4.93 14.95
N TYR A 36 14.05 5.61 14.43
CA TYR A 36 15.15 6.11 15.24
C TYR A 36 15.46 7.54 14.82
N SER A 37 15.79 8.37 15.78
CA SER A 37 16.17 9.77 15.58
C SER A 37 17.70 9.88 15.65
N ILE A 38 18.29 10.49 14.63
CA ILE A 38 19.71 10.88 14.65
C ILE A 38 19.79 12.25 15.28
N LEU A 39 20.46 12.33 16.44
CA LEU A 39 20.87 13.59 17.09
C LEU A 39 19.75 14.63 17.18
N PHE A 40 18.53 14.20 17.51
CA PHE A 40 17.34 15.07 17.65
C PHE A 40 16.92 15.84 16.39
N ALA A 41 17.63 15.70 15.27
CA ALA A 41 17.43 16.49 14.05
C ALA A 41 16.65 15.73 12.98
N LEU A 42 16.87 14.42 12.85
CA LEU A 42 16.29 13.62 11.78
C LEU A 42 15.69 12.33 12.30
N SER A 43 14.40 12.13 12.04
CA SER A 43 13.71 10.86 12.29
C SER A 43 13.77 9.98 11.05
N ILE A 44 14.41 8.81 11.14
CA ILE A 44 14.50 7.81 10.08
C ILE A 44 13.59 6.64 10.43
N ARG A 45 12.87 6.15 9.41
CA ARG A 45 12.07 4.92 9.49
C ARG A 45 12.84 3.78 8.84
N GLY A 46 12.96 2.67 9.54
CA GLY A 46 13.48 1.40 9.02
C GLY A 46 12.46 0.28 9.17
N PHE A 47 12.81 -0.89 8.65
CA PHE A 47 12.01 -2.10 8.76
C PHE A 47 12.90 -3.25 9.25
N SER A 48 12.33 -4.11 10.08
CA SER A 48 12.98 -5.34 10.52
C SER A 48 13.23 -6.28 9.34
N PRO A 49 14.03 -7.34 9.53
CA PRO A 49 13.93 -8.51 8.67
C PRO A 49 12.48 -9.00 8.56
N ALA A 50 12.16 -9.64 7.46
CA ALA A 50 10.88 -10.30 7.25
C ALA A 50 10.91 -11.65 7.98
N PHE A 51 9.93 -11.84 8.87
CA PHE A 51 9.73 -13.05 9.65
C PHE A 51 8.51 -13.80 9.13
N THR A 52 8.52 -15.12 9.20
CA THR A 52 7.30 -15.90 8.96
C THR A 52 6.30 -15.75 10.09
N ASP A 53 5.04 -16.02 9.76
CA ASP A 53 3.95 -16.11 10.71
C ASP A 53 3.71 -17.50 11.31
N ASP A 54 4.59 -18.46 11.04
CA ASP A 54 4.54 -19.81 11.61
C ASP A 54 4.97 -19.90 13.08
N ASP A 55 5.67 -18.88 13.60
CA ASP A 55 6.10 -18.80 15.01
C ASP A 55 5.56 -17.52 15.69
N GLU A 56 4.38 -17.65 16.30
CA GLU A 56 3.71 -16.56 17.01
C GLU A 56 4.54 -16.00 18.17
N LEU A 57 5.30 -16.84 18.88
CA LEU A 57 6.14 -16.41 20.01
C LEU A 57 7.29 -15.53 19.51
N LYS A 58 7.95 -15.93 18.43
CA LYS A 58 9.01 -15.15 17.77
C LYS A 58 8.46 -13.85 17.23
N LEU A 59 7.31 -13.85 16.55
CA LEU A 59 6.63 -12.63 16.09
C LEU A 59 6.34 -11.68 17.25
N ARG A 60 5.79 -12.18 18.36
CA ARG A 60 5.49 -11.35 19.55
C ARG A 60 6.76 -10.73 20.14
N ARG A 61 7.86 -11.50 20.22
CA ARG A 61 9.16 -11.01 20.69
C ARG A 61 9.72 -9.93 19.77
N MET A 62 9.68 -10.16 18.45
CA MET A 62 10.18 -9.18 17.47
C MET A 62 9.33 -7.91 17.46
N ARG A 63 8.01 -8.02 17.49
CA ARG A 63 7.09 -6.88 17.65
C ARG A 63 7.47 -6.01 18.84
N THR A 64 7.64 -6.63 20.02
CA THR A 64 8.02 -5.91 21.23
C THR A 64 9.40 -5.26 21.08
N LYS A 65 10.38 -5.98 20.53
CA LYS A 65 11.73 -5.45 20.30
C LYS A 65 11.70 -4.18 19.45
N TYR A 66 11.03 -4.19 18.29
CA TYR A 66 11.00 -3.03 17.39
C TYR A 66 10.12 -1.89 17.90
N ASN A 67 9.08 -2.18 18.68
CA ASN A 67 8.33 -1.16 19.42
C ASN A 67 9.21 -0.45 20.46
N LEU A 68 10.00 -1.21 21.23
CA LEU A 68 10.92 -0.62 22.22
C LEU A 68 11.99 0.23 21.54
N ILE A 69 12.58 -0.25 20.44
CA ILE A 69 13.52 0.55 19.64
C ILE A 69 12.88 1.88 19.23
N SER A 70 11.64 1.82 18.72
CA SER A 70 10.92 3.03 18.30
C SER A 70 10.62 3.98 19.45
N LEU A 71 10.23 3.44 20.61
CA LEU A 71 9.92 4.23 21.79
C LEU A 71 11.18 4.93 22.33
N PHE A 72 12.29 4.21 22.45
CA PHE A 72 13.51 4.73 23.04
C PHE A 72 14.35 5.57 22.08
N PHE A 73 14.30 5.33 20.77
CA PHE A 73 15.14 6.06 19.82
C PHE A 73 14.33 6.98 18.89
N GLY A 74 13.04 6.75 18.70
CA GLY A 74 12.23 7.49 17.74
C GLY A 74 11.67 8.83 18.25
N ILE A 75 11.46 8.98 19.56
CA ILE A 75 10.76 10.14 20.14
C ILE A 75 11.58 11.43 20.13
N TRP A 76 12.91 11.33 20.04
CA TRP A 76 13.82 12.45 20.25
C TRP A 76 13.74 13.59 19.22
N THR A 77 13.09 13.40 18.07
CA THR A 77 12.82 14.51 17.13
C THR A 77 11.44 15.09 17.39
N ILE A 78 11.31 16.18 18.14
CA ILE A 78 9.99 16.78 18.46
C ILE A 78 9.59 17.76 17.34
N PRO A 79 8.34 17.78 16.85
CA PRO A 79 7.22 16.85 17.15
C PRO A 79 7.17 15.62 16.23
N TRP A 80 7.88 15.64 15.09
CA TRP A 80 7.71 14.67 14.00
C TRP A 80 8.05 13.22 14.38
N GLY A 81 9.09 13.02 15.19
CA GLY A 81 9.55 11.74 15.72
C GLY A 81 8.52 11.08 16.64
N LEU A 82 7.83 11.85 17.48
CA LEU A 82 6.74 11.34 18.33
C LEU A 82 5.60 10.79 17.46
N PHE A 83 5.12 11.56 16.49
CA PHE A 83 4.05 11.12 15.58
C PHE A 83 4.45 9.87 14.78
N ARG A 84 5.67 9.83 14.25
CA ARG A 84 6.20 8.67 13.50
C ARG A 84 6.33 7.43 14.37
N THR A 85 6.78 7.60 15.62
CA THR A 85 6.90 6.52 16.60
C THR A 85 5.54 5.92 16.94
N ILE A 86 4.53 6.74 17.23
CA ILE A 86 3.16 6.27 17.51
C ILE A 86 2.59 5.52 16.30
N LYS A 87 2.80 6.03 15.08
CA LYS A 87 2.34 5.36 13.85
C LYS A 87 3.02 4.00 13.66
N ALA A 88 4.33 3.90 13.90
CA ALA A 88 5.08 2.64 13.81
C ALA A 88 4.58 1.61 14.84
N ILE A 89 4.42 2.01 16.10
CA ILE A 89 3.92 1.14 17.17
C ILE A 89 2.50 0.65 16.86
N LYS A 90 1.62 1.55 16.41
CA LYS A 90 0.24 1.19 16.02
C LYS A 90 0.22 0.20 14.85
N SER A 91 1.09 0.38 13.87
CA SER A 91 1.23 -0.55 12.73
C SER A 91 1.70 -1.93 13.20
N ASN A 92 2.73 -1.98 14.05
CA ASN A 92 3.29 -3.24 14.56
C ASN A 92 2.29 -3.99 15.45
N ASN A 93 1.51 -3.27 16.26
CA ASN A 93 0.47 -3.86 17.11
C ASN A 93 -0.71 -4.44 16.33
N ARG A 94 -0.92 -3.99 15.08
CA ARG A 94 -1.93 -4.55 14.14
C ARG A 94 -1.44 -5.78 13.38
N GLY A 95 -0.29 -6.33 13.73
CA GLY A 95 0.28 -7.51 13.08
C GLY A 95 1.53 -7.23 12.25
N GLY A 96 1.97 -5.98 12.13
CA GLY A 96 3.10 -5.61 11.28
C GLY A 96 2.67 -5.38 9.83
N ILE A 97 3.64 -5.38 8.92
CA ILE A 97 3.41 -5.15 7.49
C ILE A 97 3.66 -6.47 6.78
N ASN A 98 2.66 -6.94 6.04
CA ASN A 98 2.82 -8.08 5.16
C ASN A 98 3.66 -7.66 3.95
N VAL A 99 4.85 -8.23 3.82
CA VAL A 99 5.81 -7.99 2.74
C VAL A 99 5.99 -9.21 1.84
N THR A 100 5.06 -10.18 1.94
CA THR A 100 5.13 -11.45 1.20
C THR A 100 5.22 -11.21 -0.29
N ASP A 101 4.23 -10.53 -0.86
CA ASP A 101 4.14 -10.35 -2.31
C ASP A 101 5.33 -9.54 -2.84
N ASP A 102 5.72 -8.48 -2.12
CA ASP A 102 6.89 -7.66 -2.46
C ASP A 102 8.18 -8.49 -2.48
N ILE A 103 8.38 -9.39 -1.51
CA ILE A 103 9.55 -10.27 -1.51
C ILE A 103 9.45 -11.28 -2.66
N MET A 104 8.30 -11.94 -2.82
CA MET A 104 8.12 -13.02 -3.78
C MET A 104 8.25 -12.57 -5.24
N ILE A 105 7.87 -11.34 -5.55
CA ILE A 105 8.01 -10.77 -6.89
C ILE A 105 9.49 -10.47 -7.24
N ASN A 106 10.31 -10.16 -6.23
CA ASN A 106 11.68 -9.69 -6.44
C ASN A 106 12.76 -10.71 -6.06
N ILE A 107 12.39 -11.85 -5.49
CA ILE A 107 13.36 -12.80 -4.97
C ILE A 107 13.91 -13.74 -6.05
N ASP A 108 15.24 -13.81 -6.14
CA ASP A 108 15.99 -14.78 -6.91
C ASP A 108 16.93 -15.59 -6.00
N GLN A 109 17.66 -16.55 -6.60
CA GLN A 109 18.55 -17.45 -5.85
C GLN A 109 19.69 -16.68 -5.16
N ASP A 110 20.25 -15.67 -5.83
CA ASP A 110 21.38 -14.88 -5.32
C ASP A 110 20.96 -13.97 -4.17
N SER A 111 19.81 -13.31 -4.30
CA SER A 111 19.20 -12.46 -3.26
C SER A 111 18.78 -13.27 -2.04
N PHE A 112 18.28 -14.49 -2.25
CA PHE A 112 17.99 -15.41 -1.15
C PHE A 112 19.27 -15.85 -0.43
N ALA A 113 20.32 -16.23 -1.16
CA ALA A 113 21.62 -16.59 -0.59
C ALA A 113 22.23 -15.42 0.21
N ALA A 114 22.10 -14.19 -0.31
CA ALA A 114 22.51 -12.96 0.37
C ALA A 114 21.59 -12.53 1.54
N ARG A 115 20.44 -13.22 1.74
CA ARG A 115 19.40 -12.90 2.73
C ARG A 115 18.88 -11.46 2.63
N ARG A 116 18.96 -10.87 1.44
CA ARG A 116 18.62 -9.48 1.16
C ARG A 116 17.99 -9.40 -0.21
N VAL A 117 16.72 -9.03 -0.25
CA VAL A 117 15.98 -8.84 -1.49
C VAL A 117 15.91 -7.35 -1.80
N ARG A 118 16.35 -6.98 -3.00
CA ARG A 118 16.18 -5.63 -3.52
C ARG A 118 14.76 -5.51 -4.04
N ILE A 119 13.95 -4.65 -3.43
CA ILE A 119 12.57 -4.45 -3.86
C ILE A 119 12.59 -3.46 -5.03
N GLN A 120 12.44 -3.99 -6.24
CA GLN A 120 12.32 -3.20 -7.47
C GLN A 120 10.84 -3.02 -7.87
N LYS A 121 10.01 -4.03 -7.61
CA LYS A 121 8.57 -4.04 -7.88
C LYS A 121 7.80 -4.16 -6.57
N THR A 122 6.84 -3.29 -6.31
CA THR A 122 5.94 -3.43 -5.16
C THR A 122 4.58 -3.95 -5.62
N ASN A 123 3.98 -4.87 -4.85
CA ASN A 123 2.59 -5.26 -5.03
C ASN A 123 1.64 -4.11 -4.65
N GLN A 124 2.14 -3.10 -3.92
CA GLN A 124 1.44 -1.84 -3.73
C GLN A 124 1.49 -1.01 -5.02
N LEU A 125 0.45 -1.15 -5.85
CA LEU A 125 0.24 -0.31 -7.03
C LEU A 125 -0.46 1.00 -6.67
N PHE A 126 -1.28 0.97 -5.62
CA PHE A 126 -2.15 2.06 -5.26
C PHE A 126 -1.92 2.59 -3.84
N ALA A 127 -2.12 3.89 -3.66
CA ALA A 127 -2.19 4.55 -2.37
C ALA A 127 -3.56 5.22 -2.19
N TYR A 128 -3.92 5.45 -0.92
CA TYR A 128 -5.11 6.25 -0.62
C TYR A 128 -4.95 7.67 -1.19
N PRO A 129 -5.99 8.20 -1.85
CA PRO A 129 -6.01 9.59 -2.25
C PRO A 129 -6.02 10.48 -1.02
N ASP A 130 -5.61 11.74 -1.19
CA ASP A 130 -5.59 12.66 -0.07
C ASP A 130 -7.02 12.97 0.41
N LYS A 131 -7.13 13.58 1.61
CA LYS A 131 -8.43 13.85 2.23
C LYS A 131 -9.27 14.87 1.43
N TRP A 132 -8.64 15.80 0.73
CA TRP A 132 -9.32 16.85 -0.02
C TRP A 132 -9.86 16.30 -1.34
N ASP A 133 -9.06 15.51 -2.04
CA ASP A 133 -9.40 14.78 -3.25
C ASP A 133 -10.55 13.82 -2.99
N THR A 134 -10.45 13.03 -1.91
CA THR A 134 -11.50 12.10 -1.49
C THR A 134 -12.84 12.83 -1.31
N ARG A 135 -12.85 13.93 -0.57
CA ARG A 135 -14.06 14.73 -0.33
C ARG A 135 -14.62 15.35 -1.60
N SER A 136 -13.73 15.86 -2.46
CA SER A 136 -14.12 16.51 -3.71
C SER A 136 -14.71 15.52 -4.71
N LEU A 137 -14.10 14.33 -4.83
CA LEU A 137 -14.61 13.24 -5.65
C LEU A 137 -15.94 12.73 -5.11
N GLN A 138 -16.02 12.45 -3.80
CA GLN A 138 -17.25 12.02 -3.17
C GLN A 138 -18.40 13.00 -3.45
N LYS A 139 -18.16 14.30 -3.25
CA LYS A 139 -19.16 15.34 -3.52
C LYS A 139 -19.54 15.43 -5.00
N ALA A 140 -18.56 15.32 -5.91
CA ALA A 140 -18.84 15.31 -7.35
C ALA A 140 -19.71 14.13 -7.77
N PHE A 141 -19.45 12.94 -7.19
CA PHE A 141 -20.25 11.74 -7.44
C PHE A 141 -21.65 11.84 -6.85
N GLU A 142 -21.78 12.34 -5.61
CA GLU A 142 -23.07 12.59 -4.98
C GLU A 142 -23.90 13.56 -5.82
N GLU A 143 -23.38 14.72 -6.22
CA GLU A 143 -24.17 15.72 -6.96
C GLU A 143 -24.53 15.28 -8.38
N SER A 144 -23.66 14.53 -9.07
CA SER A 144 -23.84 14.24 -10.51
C SER A 144 -24.45 12.87 -10.79
N PHE A 145 -24.39 11.95 -9.82
CA PHE A 145 -24.79 10.55 -10.00
C PHE A 145 -25.69 10.03 -8.87
N GLU A 146 -26.31 10.92 -8.07
CA GLU A 146 -27.24 10.56 -6.98
C GLU A 146 -28.29 9.54 -7.42
N PHE A 147 -28.94 9.81 -8.57
CA PHE A 147 -30.03 9.00 -9.10
C PHE A 147 -29.60 8.01 -10.20
N ASP A 148 -28.29 7.87 -10.42
CA ASP A 148 -27.77 6.97 -11.45
C ASP A 148 -27.60 5.53 -10.92
N TYR A 149 -28.67 4.75 -10.97
CA TYR A 149 -28.67 3.34 -10.52
C TYR A 149 -27.78 2.41 -11.35
N ASN A 150 -27.31 2.86 -12.51
CA ASN A 150 -26.43 2.08 -13.37
C ASN A 150 -24.99 2.08 -12.81
N LEU A 151 -24.60 3.13 -12.08
CA LEU A 151 -23.33 3.19 -11.35
C LEU A 151 -23.44 2.46 -10.01
N ARG A 152 -22.85 1.27 -9.92
CA ARG A 152 -22.95 0.37 -8.75
C ARG A 152 -21.82 0.54 -7.76
N ARG A 153 -20.60 0.79 -8.22
CA ARG A 153 -19.45 0.94 -7.34
C ARG A 153 -18.47 1.96 -7.90
N VAL A 154 -17.88 2.75 -7.01
CA VAL A 154 -16.77 3.64 -7.33
C VAL A 154 -15.64 3.42 -6.34
N VAL A 155 -14.46 3.13 -6.86
CA VAL A 155 -13.22 2.98 -6.10
C VAL A 155 -12.22 4.01 -6.60
N ILE A 156 -11.62 4.76 -5.68
CA ILE A 156 -10.63 5.80 -5.99
C ILE A 156 -9.28 5.47 -5.36
N ALA A 157 -8.21 5.71 -6.10
CA ALA A 157 -6.85 5.55 -5.59
C ALA A 157 -5.84 6.43 -6.33
N MET A 158 -4.64 6.56 -5.77
CA MET A 158 -3.47 7.12 -6.44
C MET A 158 -2.61 5.96 -6.94
N PHE A 159 -2.34 5.88 -8.23
CA PHE A 159 -1.37 4.93 -8.75
C PHE A 159 0.03 5.43 -8.44
N ILE A 160 0.80 4.66 -7.68
CA ILE A 160 2.11 5.06 -7.16
C ILE A 160 3.27 4.28 -7.75
N ASN A 161 2.99 3.19 -8.47
CA ASN A 161 4.00 2.35 -9.12
C ASN A 161 4.29 2.85 -10.54
N VAL A 162 4.71 4.11 -10.63
CA VAL A 162 5.05 4.80 -11.87
C VAL A 162 6.55 4.73 -12.15
N GLY A 163 6.96 4.88 -13.41
CA GLY A 163 8.38 4.94 -13.78
C GLY A 163 9.12 6.12 -13.11
N ASP A 164 10.45 6.12 -13.15
CA ASP A 164 11.27 7.14 -12.48
C ASP A 164 11.00 8.58 -12.98
N ASP A 165 10.44 8.73 -14.19
CA ASP A 165 10.12 10.01 -14.84
C ASP A 165 8.61 10.33 -14.87
N GLU A 166 7.77 9.50 -14.25
CA GLU A 166 6.31 9.64 -14.24
C GLU A 166 5.83 10.05 -12.84
N TYR A 167 4.75 10.85 -12.79
CA TYR A 167 4.16 11.29 -11.53
C TYR A 167 2.97 10.39 -11.15
N PRO A 168 2.78 10.08 -9.85
CA PRO A 168 1.59 9.38 -9.40
C PRO A 168 0.31 10.08 -9.85
N HIS A 169 -0.57 9.36 -10.53
CA HIS A 169 -1.83 9.89 -11.06
C HIS A 169 -3.04 9.24 -10.39
N LYS A 170 -4.21 9.86 -10.58
CA LYS A 170 -5.46 9.41 -9.95
C LYS A 170 -6.09 8.32 -10.80
N VAL A 171 -6.50 7.23 -10.17
CA VAL A 171 -7.22 6.12 -10.82
C VAL A 171 -8.59 5.96 -10.18
N ILE A 172 -9.61 5.90 -11.02
CA ILE A 172 -11.02 5.78 -10.64
C ILE A 172 -11.59 4.53 -11.30
N GLY A 173 -11.82 3.50 -10.48
CA GLY A 173 -12.52 2.29 -10.87
C GLY A 173 -14.03 2.51 -10.80
N LEU A 174 -14.74 2.25 -11.89
CA LEU A 174 -16.20 2.32 -11.98
C LEU A 174 -16.75 0.93 -12.26
N LEU A 175 -17.73 0.49 -11.47
CA LEU A 175 -18.57 -0.66 -11.78
C LEU A 175 -19.90 -0.14 -12.30
N VAL A 176 -20.14 -0.31 -13.59
CA VAL A 176 -21.34 0.16 -14.29
C VAL A 176 -22.08 -1.07 -14.85
N GLN A 177 -23.41 -1.12 -14.75
CA GLN A 177 -24.15 -2.28 -15.29
C GLN A 177 -24.13 -2.31 -16.82
N GLN A 178 -24.25 -1.15 -17.48
CA GLN A 178 -24.24 -1.00 -18.94
C GLN A 178 -23.63 0.33 -19.38
N GLY A 179 -22.95 0.35 -20.53
CA GLY A 179 -22.50 1.60 -21.16
C GLY A 179 -21.33 2.29 -20.45
N TYR A 180 -20.34 1.51 -19.97
CA TYR A 180 -19.13 2.04 -19.33
C TYR A 180 -18.45 3.15 -20.15
N ASN A 181 -18.38 3.01 -21.47
CA ASN A 181 -17.66 3.93 -22.37
C ASN A 181 -18.09 5.41 -22.23
N ASP A 182 -19.32 5.67 -21.80
CA ASP A 182 -19.81 7.05 -21.62
C ASP A 182 -19.46 7.65 -20.25
N TYR A 183 -19.11 6.82 -19.27
CA TYR A 183 -18.90 7.25 -17.89
C TYR A 183 -17.63 8.06 -17.67
N PRO A 184 -16.46 7.71 -18.25
CA PRO A 184 -15.26 8.53 -18.13
C PRO A 184 -15.53 10.01 -18.47
N ASP A 185 -16.21 10.28 -19.59
CA ASP A 185 -16.53 11.65 -20.03
C ASP A 185 -17.55 12.36 -19.13
N LYS A 186 -18.56 11.63 -18.65
CA LYS A 186 -19.54 12.14 -17.66
C LYS A 186 -18.84 12.52 -16.36
N CYS A 187 -17.96 11.65 -15.87
CA CYS A 187 -17.18 11.89 -14.65
C CYS A 187 -16.24 13.08 -14.82
N LEU A 188 -15.48 13.16 -15.92
CA LEU A 188 -14.62 14.31 -16.21
C LEU A 188 -15.41 15.62 -16.22
N THR A 189 -16.62 15.60 -16.79
CA THR A 189 -17.50 16.78 -16.81
C THR A 189 -17.95 17.19 -15.41
N ALA A 190 -18.31 16.23 -14.55
CA ALA A 190 -18.63 16.48 -13.14
C ALA A 190 -17.42 17.04 -12.37
N PHE A 191 -16.22 16.54 -12.63
CA PHE A 191 -15.00 16.92 -11.90
C PHE A 191 -14.50 18.32 -12.23
N LYS A 192 -14.83 18.88 -13.41
CA LYS A 192 -14.46 20.25 -13.79
C LYS A 192 -14.90 21.32 -12.78
N LYS A 193 -15.92 21.05 -11.97
CA LYS A 193 -16.41 21.96 -10.91
C LYS A 193 -15.47 22.02 -9.69
N TYR A 194 -14.71 20.95 -9.43
CA TYR A 194 -13.87 20.80 -8.24
C TYR A 194 -12.38 20.79 -8.56
N TYR A 195 -12.01 20.45 -9.79
CA TYR A 195 -10.64 20.28 -10.24
C TYR A 195 -10.29 21.25 -11.37
N ARG A 196 -9.03 21.70 -11.38
CA ARG A 196 -8.50 22.54 -12.47
C ARG A 196 -8.31 21.70 -13.74
N LYS A 197 -8.25 22.35 -14.90
CA LYS A 197 -8.15 21.73 -16.24
C LYS A 197 -7.02 20.69 -16.43
N ASN A 198 -6.01 20.66 -15.56
CA ASN A 198 -4.82 19.80 -15.70
C ASN A 198 -4.76 18.67 -14.65
N SER A 199 -5.91 18.22 -14.13
CA SER A 199 -5.96 17.06 -13.24
C SER A 199 -6.16 15.80 -14.07
N ASP A 200 -5.15 14.94 -14.11
CA ASP A 200 -5.19 13.68 -14.84
C ASP A 200 -5.93 12.61 -14.03
N PHE A 201 -6.94 12.00 -14.66
CA PHE A 201 -7.72 10.90 -14.13
C PHE A 201 -7.68 9.75 -15.11
N GLU A 202 -7.25 8.59 -14.64
CA GLU A 202 -7.41 7.32 -15.35
C GLU A 202 -8.70 6.66 -14.86
N PHE A 203 -9.53 6.22 -15.80
CA PHE A 203 -10.75 5.47 -15.50
C PHE A 203 -10.56 4.01 -15.86
N VAL A 204 -11.05 3.11 -15.00
CA VAL A 204 -10.95 1.67 -15.24
C VAL A 204 -12.31 1.00 -15.03
N ASP A 205 -12.66 0.07 -15.89
CA ASP A 205 -13.90 -0.71 -15.76
C ASP A 205 -13.69 -1.85 -14.77
N LEU A 206 -14.39 -1.79 -13.63
CA LEU A 206 -14.32 -2.82 -12.59
C LEU A 206 -15.07 -4.10 -12.94
N SER A 207 -15.83 -4.13 -14.05
CA SER A 207 -16.45 -5.36 -14.56
C SER A 207 -15.43 -6.28 -15.25
N GLU A 208 -14.34 -5.71 -15.75
CA GLU A 208 -13.26 -6.46 -16.37
C GLU A 208 -12.40 -7.16 -15.31
N LYS A 209 -12.10 -8.44 -15.54
CA LYS A 209 -11.20 -9.21 -14.67
C LYS A 209 -9.75 -8.91 -15.02
N SER A 210 -9.10 -8.09 -14.21
CA SER A 210 -7.66 -7.82 -14.30
C SER A 210 -7.03 -7.81 -12.92
N GLN A 211 -5.76 -8.22 -12.82
CA GLN A 211 -5.01 -8.18 -11.57
C GLN A 211 -4.93 -6.75 -11.01
N GLN A 212 -4.84 -5.74 -11.89
CA GLN A 212 -4.84 -4.33 -11.51
C GLN A 212 -6.19 -3.91 -10.90
N ASN A 213 -7.32 -4.39 -11.42
CA ASN A 213 -8.66 -4.10 -10.87
C ASN A 213 -8.86 -4.74 -9.49
N ASP A 214 -8.38 -5.97 -9.32
CA ASP A 214 -8.42 -6.65 -8.03
C ASP A 214 -7.59 -5.87 -6.99
N LEU A 215 -6.38 -5.44 -7.36
CA LEU A 215 -5.52 -4.62 -6.52
C LEU A 215 -6.13 -3.25 -6.24
N LEU A 216 -6.77 -2.60 -7.22
CA LEU A 216 -7.49 -1.34 -7.02
C LEU A 216 -8.63 -1.50 -6.03
N CYS A 217 -9.42 -2.58 -6.14
CA CYS A 217 -10.50 -2.88 -5.22
C CYS A 217 -10.03 -3.18 -3.79
N GLN A 218 -8.84 -3.78 -3.64
CA GLN A 218 -8.25 -4.12 -2.35
C GLN A 218 -7.52 -2.93 -1.68
N GLN A 219 -6.82 -2.11 -2.47
CA GLN A 219 -5.93 -1.06 -1.98
C GLN A 219 -6.57 0.35 -2.05
N GLY A 220 -7.56 0.53 -2.91
CA GLY A 220 -8.26 1.78 -3.12
C GLY A 220 -9.37 2.05 -2.09
N MET A 221 -9.91 3.27 -2.13
CA MET A 221 -11.01 3.69 -1.29
C MET A 221 -12.33 3.56 -2.06
N THR A 222 -13.26 2.74 -1.55
CA THR A 222 -14.62 2.71 -2.09
C THR A 222 -15.40 3.93 -1.56
N ILE A 223 -15.86 4.79 -2.47
CA ILE A 223 -16.64 6.00 -2.12
C ILE A 223 -18.13 5.87 -2.45
N LEU A 224 -18.50 4.94 -3.31
CA LEU A 224 -19.88 4.61 -3.64
C LEU A 224 -20.00 3.09 -3.79
N LEU A 225 -21.02 2.53 -3.16
CA LEU A 225 -21.42 1.12 -3.29
C LEU A 225 -22.94 1.02 -3.20
N ARG A 226 -23.57 0.50 -4.25
CA ARG A 226 -25.00 0.27 -4.38
C ARG A 226 -25.23 -1.21 -4.70
N TYR A 227 -26.11 -1.84 -3.93
CA TYR A 227 -26.49 -3.24 -4.10
C TYR A 227 -27.56 -3.38 -5.18
#